data_AF-A0A966W125-F1
#
_entry.id   AF-A0A966W125-F1
#
_cell.length_a   1.000
_cell.length_b   1.000
_cell.length_c   1.000
_cell.angle_alpha   90.00
_cell.angle_beta   90.00
_cell.angle_gamma   90.00
#
_symmetry.space_group_name_H-M   'P 1'
#
loop_
_entity.id
_entity.type
_entity.pdbx_description
1 polymer ?
#
loop_
_entity_poly.entity_id
_entity_poly.type
_entity_poly.pdbx_seq_one_letter_code
_entity_poly.pdbx_strand_id
1 'polypeptide(L)'
;MRFPCSMKRTFATLLCAFTCATLTAVDAPVIKLLNGKDLDAFTVFMKDSGNTDPDKVFTVRDGMLYISGQRNGYLATKREFANYRLVAEFKWAEKNWPPRDQK
;
A
#
# COMPACT_ATOMS: atom_id res chain seq x y z
N MET A 1 -64.06 15.10 47.56
CA MET A 1 -62.63 15.04 47.96
C MET A 1 -61.91 14.05 47.05
N ARG A 2 -60.79 14.48 46.46
CA ARG A 2 -59.93 13.78 45.49
C ARG A 2 -59.14 12.65 46.15
N PHE A 3 -59.00 11.50 45.48
CA PHE A 3 -57.73 10.76 45.34
C PHE A 3 -57.78 9.84 44.11
N PRO A 4 -56.93 10.05 43.08
CA PRO A 4 -56.57 9.02 42.11
C PRO A 4 -55.21 8.43 42.49
N CYS A 5 -55.10 7.13 42.73
CA CYS A 5 -53.79 6.47 42.89
C CYS A 5 -53.43 5.66 41.63
N SER A 6 -52.78 6.40 40.74
CA SER A 6 -51.87 6.01 39.66
C SER A 6 -51.35 4.56 39.64
N MET A 7 -51.81 3.80 38.64
CA MET A 7 -51.13 2.63 38.09
C MET A 7 -49.82 3.04 37.39
N LYS A 8 -48.67 2.50 37.82
CA LYS A 8 -47.40 2.60 37.07
C LYS A 8 -46.78 1.21 36.93
N ARG A 9 -46.88 0.68 35.71
CA ARG A 9 -46.24 -0.56 35.26
C ARG A 9 -44.77 -0.27 34.99
N THR A 10 -43.87 -0.82 35.80
CA THR A 10 -42.43 -0.76 35.59
C THR A 10 -42.02 -1.77 34.51
N PHE A 11 -41.76 -1.29 33.30
CA PHE A 11 -41.01 -2.03 32.27
C PHE A 11 -39.52 -1.78 32.50
N ALA A 12 -38.78 -2.81 32.90
CA ALA A 12 -37.33 -2.76 33.03
C ALA A 12 -36.70 -2.87 31.64
N THR A 13 -36.21 -1.74 31.10
CA THR A 13 -35.48 -1.70 29.83
C THR A 13 -34.03 -2.12 30.08
N LEU A 14 -33.68 -3.32 29.63
CA LEU A 14 -32.31 -3.83 29.64
C LEU A 14 -31.50 -3.10 28.56
N LEU A 15 -30.78 -2.05 28.96
CA LEU A 15 -29.87 -1.31 28.10
C LEU A 15 -28.60 -2.14 27.87
N CYS A 16 -28.56 -2.88 26.77
CA CYS A 16 -27.35 -3.55 26.30
C CYS A 16 -26.40 -2.46 25.74
N ALA A 17 -25.45 -2.02 26.56
CA ALA A 17 -24.43 -1.06 26.15
C ALA A 17 -23.47 -1.73 25.16
N PHE A 18 -23.76 -1.57 23.87
CA PHE A 18 -22.84 -1.88 22.77
C PHE A 18 -21.70 -0.85 22.85
N THR A 19 -20.63 -1.20 23.55
CA THR A 19 -19.39 -0.42 23.56
C THR A 19 -18.75 -0.57 22.18
N CYS A 20 -19.04 0.39 21.31
CA CYS A 20 -18.37 0.53 20.02
C CYS A 20 -16.88 0.81 20.29
N ALA A 21 -16.05 -0.22 20.19
CA ALA A 21 -14.61 -0.07 20.25
C ALA A 21 -14.18 0.80 19.07
N THR A 22 -13.80 2.05 19.35
CA THR A 22 -13.22 2.95 18.37
C THR A 22 -11.84 2.42 17.98
N LEU A 23 -11.74 1.82 16.78
CA LEU A 23 -10.48 1.39 16.21
C LEU A 23 -9.66 2.65 15.86
N THR A 24 -8.78 3.06 16.76
CA THR A 24 -7.80 4.11 16.45
C THR A 24 -6.73 3.50 15.54
N ALA A 25 -6.58 4.05 14.34
CA ALA A 25 -5.50 3.64 13.44
C ALA A 25 -4.17 4.02 14.09
N VAL A 26 -3.39 3.02 14.49
CA VAL A 26 -2.05 3.21 15.05
C VAL A 26 -1.15 3.77 13.95
N ASP A 27 -0.47 4.87 14.25
CA ASP A 27 0.52 5.47 13.34
C ASP A 27 1.72 4.52 13.24
N ALA A 28 1.76 3.73 12.17
CA ALA A 28 2.81 2.74 11.94
C ALA A 28 4.06 3.43 11.38
N PRO A 29 5.27 2.99 11.76
CA PRO A 29 6.50 3.59 11.26
C PRO A 29 6.59 3.45 9.73
N VAL A 30 6.94 4.56 9.06
CA VAL A 30 7.14 4.58 7.61
C VAL A 30 8.41 3.82 7.23
N ILE A 31 8.25 2.81 6.38
CA ILE A 31 9.37 2.02 5.84
C ILE A 31 9.79 2.62 4.49
N LYS A 32 11.02 3.12 4.40
CA LYS A 32 11.60 3.59 3.13
C LYS A 32 12.17 2.42 2.33
N LEU A 33 11.41 1.93 1.35
CA LEU A 33 11.84 0.84 0.48
C LEU A 33 12.90 1.28 -0.54
N LEU A 34 12.77 2.49 -1.10
CA LEU A 34 13.79 3.11 -1.93
C LEU A 34 14.70 3.98 -1.05
N ASN A 35 15.98 3.59 -0.96
CA ASN A 35 17.00 4.32 -0.20
C ASN A 35 17.79 5.33 -1.06
N GLY A 36 17.53 5.36 -2.37
CA GLY A 36 18.19 6.24 -3.34
C GLY A 36 19.61 5.83 -3.74
N LYS A 37 20.08 4.67 -3.28
CA LYS A 37 21.43 4.15 -3.59
C LYS A 37 21.38 2.86 -4.38
N ASP A 38 20.51 1.95 -3.99
CA ASP A 38 20.45 0.59 -4.51
C ASP A 38 19.02 0.04 -4.47
N LEU A 39 18.88 -1.21 -4.91
CA LEU A 39 17.62 -1.95 -4.93
C LEU A 39 17.63 -3.11 -3.93
N ASP A 40 18.37 -2.99 -2.82
CA ASP A 40 18.58 -4.10 -1.89
C ASP A 40 17.29 -4.61 -1.25
N ALA A 41 16.27 -3.77 -1.12
CA ALA A 41 14.95 -4.17 -0.64
C ALA A 41 14.13 -4.98 -1.66
N PHE A 42 14.59 -5.08 -2.91
CA PHE A 42 13.85 -5.64 -4.03
C PHE A 42 14.57 -6.82 -4.69
N THR A 43 13.76 -7.71 -5.25
CA THR A 43 14.17 -8.74 -6.22
C THR A 43 13.74 -8.30 -7.60
N VAL A 44 14.63 -8.48 -8.56
CA VAL A 44 14.39 -8.21 -9.98
C VAL A 44 14.00 -9.52 -10.66
N PHE A 45 12.96 -9.49 -11.50
CA PHE A 45 12.59 -10.62 -12.35
C PHE A 45 12.34 -10.15 -13.78
N MET A 46 13.01 -10.77 -14.73
CA MET A 46 12.86 -10.60 -16.17
C MET A 46 12.13 -11.80 -16.76
N LYS A 47 11.25 -11.54 -17.72
CA LYS A 47 10.55 -12.59 -18.48
C LYS A 47 11.53 -13.54 -19.18
N ASP A 48 12.62 -13.00 -19.70
CA ASP A 48 13.52 -13.75 -20.60
C ASP A 48 14.77 -14.29 -19.89
N SER A 49 15.14 -13.74 -18.74
CA SER A 49 16.39 -14.06 -18.03
C SER A 49 16.21 -14.34 -16.53
N GLY A 50 14.97 -14.47 -16.05
CA GLY A 50 14.67 -14.72 -14.65
C GLY A 50 15.24 -13.61 -13.76
N ASN A 51 16.01 -13.97 -12.74
CA ASN A 51 16.47 -12.98 -11.75
C ASN A 51 17.69 -12.13 -12.18
N THR A 52 18.06 -12.20 -13.45
CA THR A 52 19.19 -11.43 -14.01
C THR A 52 18.67 -10.31 -14.90
N ASP A 53 19.17 -9.09 -14.72
CA ASP A 53 18.87 -7.93 -15.57
C ASP A 53 20.12 -7.49 -16.36
N PRO A 54 20.43 -8.17 -17.48
CA PRO A 54 21.63 -7.89 -18.26
C PRO A 54 21.58 -6.51 -18.94
N ASP A 55 20.38 -6.06 -19.31
CA ASP A 55 20.15 -4.80 -20.03
C ASP A 55 20.07 -3.59 -19.08
N LYS A 56 20.19 -3.81 -17.77
CA LYS A 56 20.05 -2.78 -16.73
C LYS A 56 18.73 -2.01 -16.89
N VAL A 57 17.63 -2.75 -17.08
CA VAL A 57 16.27 -2.21 -17.15
C VAL A 57 15.93 -1.47 -15.86
N PHE A 58 16.38 -1.96 -14.71
CA PHE A 58 16.17 -1.37 -13.39
C PHE A 58 17.49 -0.79 -12.87
N THR A 59 17.56 0.53 -12.75
CA THR A 59 18.74 1.21 -12.18
C THR A 59 18.35 2.28 -11.18
N VAL A 60 19.27 2.62 -10.28
CA VAL A 60 19.14 3.78 -9.40
C VAL A 60 20.08 4.86 -9.89
N ARG A 61 19.55 6.07 -10.13
CA ARG A 61 20.31 7.25 -10.55
C ARG A 61 19.69 8.47 -9.88
N ASP A 62 20.52 9.36 -9.34
CA ASP A 62 20.09 10.59 -8.66
C ASP A 62 19.03 10.35 -7.56
N GLY A 63 19.16 9.26 -6.80
CA GLY A 63 18.21 8.91 -5.75
C GLY A 63 16.89 8.30 -6.23
N MET A 64 16.71 8.13 -7.54
CA MET A 64 15.46 7.66 -8.15
C MET A 64 15.62 6.29 -8.80
N LEU A 65 14.57 5.48 -8.72
CA LEU A 65 14.43 4.27 -9.52
C LEU A 65 14.11 4.66 -10.97
N TYR A 66 14.98 4.28 -11.90
CA TYR A 66 14.80 4.43 -13.34
C TYR A 66 14.49 3.06 -13.96
N ILE A 67 13.33 2.96 -14.61
CA ILE A 67 12.88 1.75 -15.31
C ILE A 67 12.87 2.04 -16.81
N SER A 68 13.77 1.42 -17.58
CA SER A 68 13.89 1.69 -19.01
C SER A 68 12.69 1.17 -19.82
N GLY A 69 12.06 0.08 -19.35
CA GLY A 69 10.96 -0.59 -20.04
C GLY A 69 11.36 -1.34 -21.32
N GLN A 70 12.67 -1.52 -21.58
CA GLN A 70 13.19 -2.19 -22.77
C GLN A 70 12.83 -3.68 -22.83
N ARG A 71 12.80 -4.33 -21.65
CA ARG A 71 12.39 -5.72 -21.49
C ARG A 71 11.23 -5.80 -20.51
N ASN A 72 10.47 -6.88 -20.61
CA ASN A 72 9.36 -7.14 -19.69
C ASN A 72 9.91 -7.78 -18.41
N GLY A 73 9.59 -7.16 -17.28
CA GLY A 73 10.01 -7.62 -15.97
C GLY A 73 9.33 -6.83 -14.86
N TYR A 74 9.66 -7.15 -13.62
CA TYR A 74 9.15 -6.44 -12.45
C TYR A 74 10.18 -6.38 -11.32
N LEU A 75 9.92 -5.47 -10.39
CA LEU A 75 10.52 -5.46 -9.05
C LEU A 75 9.48 -5.92 -8.04
N ALA A 76 9.88 -6.78 -7.13
CA ALA A 76 9.08 -7.18 -5.97
C ALA A 76 9.89 -6.97 -4.70
N THR A 77 9.25 -6.60 -3.60
CA THR A 77 9.94 -6.51 -2.31
C THR A 77 10.42 -7.90 -1.88
N LYS A 78 11.62 -8.00 -1.31
CA LYS A 78 12.12 -9.25 -0.71
C LYS A 78 11.31 -9.67 0.51
N ARG A 79 10.76 -8.69 1.22
CA ARG A 79 9.85 -8.89 2.36
C ARG A 79 8.41 -8.89 1.87
N GLU A 80 7.61 -9.73 2.50
CA GLU A 80 6.16 -9.74 2.32
C GLU A 80 5.49 -8.76 3.29
N PHE A 81 4.45 -8.09 2.83
CA PHE A 81 3.68 -7.13 3.61
C PHE A 81 2.18 -7.41 3.44
N ALA A 82 1.42 -7.20 4.52
CA ALA A 82 -0.04 -7.20 4.52
C ALA A 82 -0.55 -5.94 5.23
N ASN A 83 -1.77 -5.49 4.89
CA ASN A 83 -2.43 -4.34 5.53
C ASN A 83 -1.57 -3.07 5.58
N TYR A 84 -1.07 -2.61 4.43
CA TYR A 84 -0.17 -1.45 4.35
C TYR A 84 -0.76 -0.32 3.51
N ARG A 85 -0.21 0.89 3.71
CA ARG A 85 -0.40 2.04 2.83
C ARG A 85 0.88 2.28 2.05
N LEU A 86 0.83 2.08 0.72
CA LEU A 86 1.94 2.39 -0.17
C LEU A 86 1.83 3.84 -0.66
N VAL A 87 2.93 4.58 -0.57
CA VAL A 87 3.08 5.92 -1.14
C VAL A 87 4.25 5.86 -2.11
N ALA A 88 4.02 6.29 -3.35
CA ALA A 88 5.03 6.35 -4.38
C ALA A 88 4.80 7.58 -5.26
N GLU A 89 5.90 8.23 -5.66
CA GLU A 89 5.91 9.29 -6.66
C GLU A 89 6.54 8.73 -7.93
N PHE A 90 5.98 9.10 -9.09
CA PHE A 90 6.47 8.61 -10.37
C PHE A 90 6.32 9.68 -11.45
N LYS A 91 7.16 9.57 -12.47
CA LYS A 91 7.07 10.33 -13.72
C LYS A 91 7.37 9.40 -14.89
N TRP A 92 6.83 9.70 -16.05
CA TRP A 92 7.13 8.97 -17.28
C TRP A 92 8.34 9.58 -17.97
N ALA A 93 9.22 8.73 -18.50
CA ALA A 93 10.27 9.17 -19.40
C ALA A 93 9.68 9.41 -20.81
N GLU A 94 10.39 10.19 -21.63
CA GLU A 94 9.97 10.50 -23.00
C GLU A 94 10.09 9.29 -23.93
N LYS A 95 11.07 8.42 -23.68
CA LYS A 95 11.33 7.26 -24.52
C LYS A 95 10.38 6.11 -24.18
N ASN A 96 9.68 5.64 -25.21
CA ASN A 96 8.93 4.40 -25.19
C ASN A 96 9.62 3.32 -26.05
N TRP A 97 9.22 2.07 -25.88
CA TRP A 97 9.70 0.93 -26.66
C TRP A 97 8.56 0.32 -27.48
N PRO A 98 8.85 -0.28 -28.66
CA PRO A 98 7.84 -0.97 -29.45
C PRO A 98 7.06 -2.02 -28.64
N PRO A 99 5.74 -2.13 -28.85
CA PRO A 99 4.90 -1.41 -29.82
C PRO A 99 4.33 -0.07 -29.28
N ARG A 100 4.85 0.45 -28.16
CA ARG A 100 4.32 1.65 -27.47
C ARG A 100 5.03 2.94 -27.85
N ASP A 101 5.94 2.90 -28.81
CA ASP A 101 6.75 4.00 -29.31
C ASP A 101 5.99 4.98 -30.23
N GLN A 102 4.81 4.59 -30.70
CA GLN A 102 4.00 5.35 -31.67
C GLN A 102 2.97 6.30 -31.03
N LYS A 103 3.16 6.70 -29.78
CA LYS A 103 2.22 7.58 -29.07
C LYS A 103 2.48 9.06 -29.30
#